data_AF-A0A9Q5NA35-F1
#
_entry.id   AF-A0A9Q5NA35-F1
#
_cell.length_a   1.000
_cell.length_b   1.000
_cell.length_c   1.000
_cell.angle_alpha   90.00
_cell.angle_beta   90.00
_cell.angle_gamma   90.00
#
_symmetry.space_group_name_H-M   'P 1'
#
loop_
_entity.id
_entity.type
_entity.pdbx_description
1 polymer ?
#
loop_
_entity_poly.entity_id
_entity_poly.type
_entity_poly.pdbx_seq_one_letter_code
_entity_poly.pdbx_strand_id
1 'polypeptide(L)'
;MLDAVLFFFLFYTLCVARFAPEFADTVCTITPNPSGGDDSAAIVTTFERCSRNSIIVLTEGTFHIDRVMVTTGLQNVKIDMKGTLLWSTNLDYWRANGLPLGYQNQTVAWMFGGRDVHWEGNGIGTFNGNGQLWYDLANGTSNLAGRPINLMITNTTDSVFDGIRFVQSQFWSMAIMKSKGLLLQNIYVNSTSFSQVNLPLRAPTQNTDGVDTFYSSDIIFRNWTVDNGDDFIAPKANSSNILIQDSHFYHGTGVAIGSIGQYPGIYEYIENVLAERIACTECQFTGWVKTWTGVQQGFPPNGGGGGIGYAKNLSE
;
A
#
# COMPACT_ATOMS: atom_id res chain seq x y z
N MET A 1 24.71 27.94 30.46
CA MET A 1 25.38 26.78 29.82
C MET A 1 24.31 26.14 28.94
N LEU A 2 23.96 26.84 27.86
CA LEU A 2 24.47 26.68 26.49
C LEU A 2 23.88 25.43 25.80
N ASP A 3 22.80 25.69 25.05
CA ASP A 3 22.46 25.24 23.70
C ASP A 3 22.48 23.76 23.29
N ALA A 4 21.51 23.45 22.39
CA ALA A 4 21.19 22.20 21.70
C ALA A 4 20.33 21.24 22.55
N VAL A 5 19.08 20.92 22.21
CA VAL A 5 18.61 20.40 20.92
C VAL A 5 17.19 20.91 20.66
N LEU A 6 17.07 22.17 20.24
CA LEU A 6 15.93 22.57 19.41
C LEU A 6 16.32 22.15 17.98
N PHE A 7 16.28 20.85 17.67
CA PHE A 7 16.26 20.42 16.28
C PHE A 7 14.90 20.85 15.75
N PHE A 8 14.83 22.10 15.29
CA PHE A 8 13.89 22.47 14.28
C PHE A 8 13.98 21.38 13.20
N PHE A 9 12.93 20.56 13.09
CA PHE A 9 12.59 19.85 11.86
C PHE A 9 12.24 20.93 10.81
N LEU A 10 13.27 21.67 10.40
CA LEU A 10 13.21 22.68 9.36
C LEU A 10 13.10 21.92 8.04
N PHE A 11 11.95 22.11 7.41
CA PHE A 11 11.59 21.75 6.03
C PHE A 11 11.05 20.34 5.76
N TYR A 12 9.92 19.98 6.37
CA TYR A 12 8.85 19.31 5.58
C TYR A 12 7.99 20.37 4.88
N THR A 13 8.60 21.32 4.18
CA THR A 13 7.90 22.00 3.08
C THR A 13 8.05 21.09 1.87
N LEU A 14 7.40 19.92 1.91
CA LEU A 14 7.16 19.19 0.67
C LEU A 14 6.31 20.13 -0.17
N CYS A 15 6.94 20.73 -1.18
CA CYS A 15 6.22 21.31 -2.30
C CYS A 15 5.58 20.12 -3.03
N VAL A 16 4.48 19.58 -2.48
CA VAL A 16 3.65 18.60 -3.18
C VAL A 16 3.04 19.41 -4.32
N ALA A 17 3.69 19.41 -5.48
CA ALA A 17 3.10 19.95 -6.68
C ALA A 17 1.82 19.16 -6.91
N ARG A 18 0.70 19.89 -6.86
CA ARG A 18 -0.65 19.35 -7.01
C ARG A 18 -0.93 19.35 -8.50
N PHE A 19 -1.58 18.30 -9.00
CA PHE A 19 -2.22 18.27 -10.31
C PHE A 19 -2.61 19.68 -10.76
N ALA A 20 -2.13 20.09 -11.92
CA ALA A 20 -2.35 21.43 -12.45
C ALA A 20 -3.60 21.40 -13.35
N PRO A 21 -4.80 21.73 -12.82
CA PRO A 21 -6.07 21.54 -13.51
C PRO A 21 -6.18 22.40 -14.77
N GLU A 22 -5.45 23.51 -14.84
CA GLU A 22 -5.38 24.42 -15.98
C GLU A 22 -4.80 23.78 -17.25
N PHE A 23 -4.06 22.68 -17.12
CA PHE A 23 -3.54 21.91 -18.26
C PHE A 23 -4.36 20.66 -18.56
N ALA A 24 -5.49 20.43 -17.88
CA ALA A 24 -6.29 19.25 -18.11
C ALA A 24 -7.24 19.43 -19.30
N ASP A 25 -6.86 18.88 -20.45
CA ASP A 25 -7.58 19.09 -21.72
C ASP A 25 -8.57 17.96 -22.04
N THR A 26 -8.48 16.81 -21.36
CA THR A 26 -9.28 15.62 -21.64
C THR A 26 -9.91 15.04 -20.39
N VAL A 27 -11.20 14.66 -20.47
CA VAL A 27 -11.90 13.91 -19.42
C VAL A 27 -12.29 12.53 -19.95
N CYS A 28 -11.80 11.48 -19.31
CA CYS A 28 -12.17 10.10 -19.57
C CYS A 28 -13.07 9.56 -18.45
N THR A 29 -14.31 9.21 -18.77
CA THR A 29 -15.24 8.59 -17.82
C THR A 29 -15.34 7.08 -18.08
N ILE A 30 -15.27 6.29 -17.02
CA ILE A 30 -15.46 4.83 -17.02
C ILE A 30 -16.67 4.54 -16.15
N THR A 31 -17.64 3.81 -16.70
CA THR A 31 -18.81 3.30 -15.98
C THR A 31 -18.69 1.79 -15.85
N PRO A 32 -19.07 1.18 -14.72
CA PRO A 32 -19.01 -0.26 -14.56
C PRO A 32 -19.85 -1.00 -15.60
N ASN A 33 -19.42 -2.21 -15.96
CA ASN A 33 -20.18 -3.06 -16.87
C ASN A 33 -21.57 -3.36 -16.27
N PRO A 34 -22.68 -2.99 -16.95
CA PRO A 34 -24.03 -3.15 -16.40
C PRO A 34 -24.44 -4.61 -16.20
N SER A 35 -23.76 -5.55 -16.86
CA SER A 35 -23.98 -6.99 -16.73
C SER A 35 -23.05 -7.65 -15.71
N GLY A 36 -22.20 -6.89 -15.02
CA GLY A 36 -21.23 -7.42 -14.04
C GLY A 36 -20.04 -8.18 -14.65
N GLY A 37 -19.72 -7.93 -15.92
CA GLY A 37 -18.54 -8.49 -16.58
C GLY A 37 -17.24 -7.76 -16.22
N ASP A 38 -16.10 -8.37 -16.52
CA ASP A 38 -14.75 -7.84 -16.27
C ASP A 38 -14.52 -6.43 -16.86
N ASP A 39 -14.24 -5.46 -15.98
CA ASP A 39 -13.97 -4.06 -16.29
C ASP A 39 -12.46 -3.75 -16.45
N SER A 40 -11.58 -4.68 -16.10
CA SER A 40 -10.13 -4.43 -16.02
C SER A 40 -9.54 -3.90 -17.32
N ALA A 41 -9.94 -4.47 -18.47
CA ALA A 41 -9.43 -4.06 -19.77
C ALA A 41 -9.88 -2.63 -20.15
N ALA A 42 -11.12 -2.26 -19.80
CA ALA A 42 -11.64 -0.92 -20.02
C ALA A 42 -10.91 0.11 -19.15
N ILE A 43 -10.59 -0.26 -17.90
CA ILE A 43 -9.77 0.55 -16.99
C ILE A 43 -8.38 0.78 -17.59
N VAL A 44 -7.64 -0.29 -17.92
CA VAL A 44 -6.28 -0.16 -18.48
C VAL A 44 -6.27 0.70 -19.74
N THR A 45 -7.14 0.39 -20.71
CA THR A 45 -7.22 1.13 -21.98
C THR A 45 -7.53 2.61 -21.75
N THR A 46 -8.39 2.93 -20.78
CA THR A 46 -8.74 4.32 -20.47
C THR A 46 -7.59 5.07 -19.82
N PHE A 47 -6.85 4.44 -18.90
CA PHE A 47 -5.68 5.04 -18.26
C PHE A 47 -4.55 5.27 -19.27
N GLU A 48 -4.38 4.39 -20.25
CA GLU A 48 -3.42 4.60 -21.35
C GLU A 48 -3.81 5.82 -22.20
N ARG A 49 -5.10 5.91 -22.59
CA ARG A 49 -5.61 7.02 -23.40
C ARG A 49 -5.55 8.37 -22.67
N CYS A 50 -5.89 8.37 -21.39
CA CYS A 50 -5.86 9.55 -20.51
C CYS A 50 -4.64 9.53 -19.59
N SER A 51 -3.46 9.26 -20.17
CA SER A 51 -2.21 9.15 -19.43
C SER A 51 -1.52 10.50 -19.17
N ARG A 52 -1.97 11.58 -19.81
CA ARG A 52 -1.34 12.91 -19.69
C ARG A 52 -2.38 14.01 -19.70
N ASN A 53 -2.20 15.02 -18.84
CA ASN A 53 -2.96 16.27 -18.89
C ASN A 53 -4.48 16.01 -18.94
N SER A 54 -4.96 15.16 -18.03
CA SER A 54 -6.32 14.62 -18.12
C SER A 54 -6.95 14.34 -16.77
N ILE A 55 -8.27 14.18 -16.79
CA ILE A 55 -9.08 13.73 -15.67
C ILE A 55 -9.65 12.36 -16.03
N ILE A 56 -9.46 11.37 -15.16
CA ILE A 56 -10.10 10.06 -15.26
C ILE A 56 -11.17 9.99 -14.17
N VAL A 57 -12.40 9.63 -14.55
CA VAL A 57 -13.53 9.48 -13.63
C VAL A 57 -13.98 8.02 -13.62
N LEU A 58 -13.88 7.34 -12.48
CA LEU A 58 -14.53 6.06 -12.25
C LEU A 58 -15.85 6.36 -11.53
N THR A 59 -16.97 6.18 -12.22
CA THR A 59 -18.28 6.50 -11.66
C THR A 59 -18.66 5.60 -10.48
N GLU A 60 -19.74 5.94 -9.79
CA GLU A 60 -20.35 5.05 -8.80
C GLU A 60 -20.73 3.69 -9.40
N GLY A 61 -20.80 2.68 -8.53
CA GLY A 61 -21.10 1.28 -8.87
C GLY A 61 -19.90 0.36 -8.64
N THR A 62 -20.06 -0.91 -9.02
CA THR A 62 -19.05 -1.96 -8.79
C THR A 62 -18.36 -2.33 -10.09
N PHE A 63 -17.08 -2.01 -10.20
CA PHE A 63 -16.21 -2.48 -11.26
C PHE A 63 -15.69 -3.88 -10.91
N HIS A 64 -15.96 -4.86 -11.75
CA HIS A 64 -15.46 -6.23 -11.55
C HIS A 64 -14.07 -6.36 -12.13
N ILE A 65 -13.08 -6.73 -11.31
CA ILE A 65 -11.72 -6.90 -11.77
C ILE A 65 -11.34 -8.39 -11.79
N ASP A 66 -11.22 -8.95 -12.99
CA ASP A 66 -10.90 -10.37 -13.17
C ASP A 66 -9.45 -10.62 -13.63
N ARG A 67 -8.65 -9.57 -13.84
CA ARG A 67 -7.24 -9.70 -14.24
C ARG A 67 -6.32 -8.66 -13.61
N VAL A 68 -5.02 -8.98 -13.61
CA VAL A 68 -4.00 -8.01 -13.20
C VAL A 68 -3.99 -6.78 -14.10
N MET A 69 -3.66 -5.63 -13.51
CA MET A 69 -3.63 -4.34 -14.22
C MET A 69 -2.27 -3.66 -14.10
N VAL A 70 -1.84 -2.97 -15.17
CA VAL A 70 -0.66 -2.10 -15.16
C VAL A 70 -1.06 -0.77 -15.78
N THR A 71 -1.03 0.30 -14.99
CA THR A 71 -1.33 1.67 -15.45
C THR A 71 -0.24 2.60 -14.94
N THR A 72 0.88 2.65 -15.68
CA THR A 72 2.07 3.43 -15.32
C THR A 72 2.36 4.49 -16.36
N GLY A 73 3.24 5.44 -16.02
CA GLY A 73 3.67 6.51 -16.94
C GLY A 73 2.70 7.69 -17.01
N LEU A 74 1.77 7.81 -16.06
CA LEU A 74 0.85 8.95 -15.98
C LEU A 74 1.62 10.25 -15.73
N GLN A 75 1.17 11.38 -16.30
CA GLN A 75 1.76 12.70 -16.06
C GLN A 75 0.70 13.78 -15.96
N ASN A 76 0.63 14.48 -14.83
CA ASN A 76 -0.38 15.51 -14.59
C ASN A 76 -1.81 14.99 -14.81
N VAL A 77 -2.19 13.97 -14.05
CA VAL A 77 -3.48 13.28 -14.16
C VAL A 77 -4.24 13.36 -12.85
N LYS A 78 -5.50 13.78 -12.90
CA LYS A 78 -6.45 13.62 -11.78
C LYS A 78 -7.28 12.36 -11.98
N ILE A 79 -7.44 11.58 -10.92
CA ILE A 79 -8.33 10.42 -10.87
C ILE A 79 -9.41 10.72 -9.82
N ASP A 80 -10.68 10.74 -10.25
CA ASP A 80 -11.85 10.86 -9.38
C ASP A 80 -12.53 9.49 -9.32
N MET A 81 -12.36 8.78 -8.20
CA MET A 81 -12.85 7.43 -8.00
C MET A 81 -14.02 7.42 -7.01
N LYS A 82 -15.20 7.06 -7.52
CA LYS A 82 -16.45 6.97 -6.75
C LYS A 82 -16.99 5.54 -6.63
N GLY A 83 -16.49 4.63 -7.47
CA GLY A 83 -16.91 3.23 -7.49
C GLY A 83 -16.10 2.31 -6.56
N THR A 84 -16.54 1.06 -6.50
CA THR A 84 -15.83 -0.04 -5.85
C THR A 84 -15.18 -0.93 -6.90
N LEU A 85 -13.87 -1.15 -6.80
CA LEU A 85 -13.14 -2.14 -7.58
C LEU A 85 -13.16 -3.45 -6.80
N LEU A 86 -13.92 -4.43 -7.29
CA LEU A 86 -14.11 -5.72 -6.65
C LEU A 86 -13.26 -6.77 -7.36
N TRP A 87 -12.21 -7.27 -6.71
CA TRP A 87 -11.36 -8.30 -7.31
C TRP A 87 -12.07 -9.65 -7.32
N SER A 88 -11.91 -10.41 -8.40
CA SER A 88 -12.53 -11.72 -8.55
C SER A 88 -12.06 -12.72 -7.48
N THR A 89 -12.89 -13.74 -7.23
CA THR A 89 -12.59 -14.82 -6.27
C THR A 89 -11.79 -15.97 -6.87
N ASN A 90 -11.25 -15.79 -8.08
CA ASN A 90 -10.51 -16.85 -8.79
C ASN A 90 -9.08 -17.00 -8.25
N LEU A 91 -8.94 -17.80 -7.18
CA LEU A 91 -7.66 -18.08 -6.53
C LEU A 91 -6.60 -18.58 -7.52
N ASP A 92 -6.96 -19.51 -8.40
CA ASP A 92 -6.02 -20.13 -9.35
C ASP A 92 -5.47 -19.09 -10.32
N TYR A 93 -6.33 -18.21 -10.84
CA TYR A 93 -5.91 -17.12 -11.70
C TYR A 93 -4.93 -16.19 -10.99
N TRP A 94 -5.28 -15.67 -9.82
CA TRP A 94 -4.45 -14.68 -9.12
C TRP A 94 -3.10 -15.25 -8.68
N ARG A 95 -3.06 -16.51 -8.25
CA ARG A 95 -1.81 -17.19 -7.87
C ARG A 95 -0.92 -17.48 -9.09
N ALA A 96 -1.51 -17.67 -10.27
CA ALA A 96 -0.76 -17.94 -11.50
C ALA A 96 -0.34 -16.67 -12.27
N ASN A 97 -1.05 -15.55 -12.10
CA ASN A 97 -0.88 -14.35 -12.94
C ASN A 97 -0.45 -13.10 -12.17
N GLY A 98 -0.30 -13.17 -10.85
CA GLY A 98 0.09 -12.03 -10.02
C GLY A 98 1.39 -11.36 -10.51
N LEU A 99 1.37 -10.04 -10.59
CA LEU A 99 2.53 -9.26 -11.05
C LEU A 99 3.61 -9.26 -9.95
N PRO A 100 4.90 -9.38 -10.27
CA PRO A 100 5.94 -9.48 -9.25
C PRO A 100 6.11 -8.16 -8.50
N LEU A 101 6.08 -8.17 -7.17
CA LEU A 101 6.40 -6.99 -6.35
C LEU A 101 7.83 -6.48 -6.65
N GLY A 102 8.75 -7.38 -7.00
CA GLY A 102 10.17 -7.07 -7.17
C GLY A 102 10.96 -7.10 -5.86
N TYR A 103 10.35 -7.59 -4.79
CA TYR A 103 10.97 -7.92 -3.51
C TYR A 103 10.27 -9.17 -2.96
N GLN A 104 11.03 -10.16 -2.50
CA GLN A 104 10.53 -11.49 -2.15
C GLN A 104 9.77 -12.16 -3.32
N ASN A 105 8.89 -13.13 -3.05
CA ASN A 105 7.96 -13.74 -4.04
C ASN A 105 6.55 -13.17 -3.95
N GLN A 106 6.37 -12.00 -3.33
CA GLN A 106 5.04 -11.41 -3.24
C GLN A 106 4.59 -10.90 -4.60
N THR A 107 3.27 -10.94 -4.81
CA THR A 107 2.64 -10.53 -6.05
C THR A 107 1.67 -9.38 -5.81
N VAL A 108 1.31 -8.64 -6.86
CA VAL A 108 0.40 -7.49 -6.82
C VAL A 108 -0.70 -7.66 -7.88
N ALA A 109 -1.91 -7.18 -7.59
CA ALA A 109 -3.05 -7.19 -8.50
C ALA A 109 -3.01 -6.00 -9.47
N TRP A 110 -2.61 -4.83 -8.99
CA TRP A 110 -2.49 -3.63 -9.82
C TRP A 110 -1.17 -2.87 -9.57
N MET A 111 -0.36 -2.70 -10.62
CA MET A 111 0.76 -1.75 -10.64
C MET A 111 0.31 -0.40 -11.21
N PHE A 112 0.48 0.65 -10.42
CA PHE A 112 0.08 2.02 -10.75
C PHE A 112 1.29 2.96 -10.65
N GLY A 113 1.44 3.93 -11.57
CA GLY A 113 2.56 4.87 -11.44
C GLY A 113 2.55 6.08 -12.37
N GLY A 114 3.26 7.13 -11.97
CA GLY A 114 3.35 8.36 -12.75
C GLY A 114 3.97 9.55 -12.00
N ARG A 115 3.82 10.75 -12.54
CA ARG A 115 4.27 12.00 -11.92
C ARG A 115 3.11 13.00 -11.91
N ASP A 116 3.04 13.82 -10.86
CA ASP A 116 1.97 14.82 -10.70
C ASP A 116 0.56 14.20 -10.75
N VAL A 117 0.39 13.04 -10.12
CA VAL A 117 -0.91 12.36 -10.02
C VAL A 117 -1.67 12.91 -8.81
N HIS A 118 -2.96 13.17 -8.98
CA HIS A 118 -3.89 13.41 -7.87
C HIS A 118 -5.03 12.40 -7.92
N TRP A 119 -5.00 11.41 -7.04
CA TRP A 119 -6.05 10.42 -6.90
C TRP A 119 -6.97 10.74 -5.72
N GLU A 120 -8.22 11.07 -6.03
CA GLU A 120 -9.28 11.37 -5.07
C GLU A 120 -10.29 10.22 -5.02
N GLY A 121 -10.36 9.55 -3.88
CA GLY A 121 -11.33 8.48 -3.58
C GLY A 121 -12.61 8.99 -2.92
N ASN A 122 -12.71 10.29 -2.60
CA ASN A 122 -13.92 10.92 -2.02
C ASN A 122 -14.42 10.27 -0.70
N GLY A 123 -13.61 9.45 -0.04
CA GLY A 123 -14.05 8.66 1.13
C GLY A 123 -15.04 7.54 0.80
N ILE A 124 -15.25 7.21 -0.48
CA ILE A 124 -16.16 6.14 -0.94
C ILE A 124 -15.53 5.21 -1.99
N GLY A 125 -14.58 5.69 -2.78
CA GLY A 125 -13.80 4.93 -3.74
C GLY A 125 -13.06 3.80 -3.03
N THR A 126 -13.38 2.57 -3.40
CA THR A 126 -13.01 1.38 -2.60
C THR A 126 -12.32 0.32 -3.44
N PHE A 127 -11.20 -0.19 -2.94
CA PHE A 127 -10.62 -1.46 -3.34
C PHE A 127 -11.18 -2.56 -2.43
N ASN A 128 -11.92 -3.51 -2.99
CA ASN A 128 -12.45 -4.64 -2.25
C ASN A 128 -11.74 -5.94 -2.67
N GLY A 129 -10.85 -6.39 -1.78
CA GLY A 129 -10.01 -7.58 -1.90
C GLY A 129 -10.74 -8.91 -2.10
N ASN A 130 -12.01 -9.00 -1.68
CA ASN A 130 -12.65 -10.31 -1.42
C ASN A 130 -11.76 -11.21 -0.54
N GLY A 131 -11.23 -10.69 0.56
CA GLY A 131 -10.17 -11.30 1.36
C GLY A 131 -10.54 -12.60 2.08
N GLN A 132 -11.83 -12.85 2.35
CA GLN A 132 -12.24 -13.98 3.20
C GLN A 132 -11.70 -15.33 2.72
N LEU A 133 -11.83 -15.64 1.43
CA LEU A 133 -11.32 -16.88 0.85
C LEU A 133 -9.78 -16.98 0.94
N TRP A 134 -9.08 -15.86 0.98
CA TRP A 134 -7.63 -15.81 1.15
C TRP A 134 -7.21 -16.05 2.60
N TYR A 135 -7.98 -15.55 3.56
CA TYR A 135 -7.76 -15.85 4.98
C TYR A 135 -7.99 -17.33 5.25
N ASP A 136 -9.07 -17.90 4.71
CA ASP A 136 -9.37 -19.33 4.83
C ASP A 136 -8.32 -20.20 4.14
N LEU A 137 -7.82 -19.78 2.96
CA LEU A 137 -6.73 -20.47 2.26
C LEU A 137 -5.40 -20.40 3.04
N ALA A 138 -5.05 -19.24 3.58
CA ALA A 138 -3.83 -19.07 4.37
C ALA A 138 -3.91 -19.82 5.70
N ASN A 139 -5.08 -19.78 6.35
CA ASN A 139 -5.36 -20.39 7.63
C ASN A 139 -4.25 -20.15 8.69
N GLY A 140 -3.81 -18.89 8.81
CA GLY A 140 -2.72 -18.50 9.72
C GLY A 140 -1.31 -18.85 9.23
N THR A 141 -1.16 -19.30 7.98
CA THR A 141 0.15 -19.42 7.32
C THR A 141 0.61 -18.03 6.89
N SER A 142 1.60 -17.50 7.61
CA SER A 142 2.22 -16.22 7.27
C SER A 142 2.89 -16.27 5.89
N ASN A 143 2.78 -15.17 5.14
CA ASN A 143 3.40 -14.98 3.83
C ASN A 143 3.08 -16.10 2.82
N LEU A 144 1.89 -16.72 2.90
CA LEU A 144 1.47 -17.70 1.91
C LEU A 144 1.56 -17.10 0.49
N ALA A 145 2.39 -17.72 -0.35
CA ALA A 145 2.72 -17.20 -1.66
C ALA A 145 1.52 -17.18 -2.62
N GLY A 146 1.46 -16.14 -3.43
CA GLY A 146 0.43 -15.94 -4.46
C GLY A 146 -0.84 -15.24 -3.97
N ARG A 147 -0.89 -14.77 -2.72
CA ARG A 147 -1.91 -13.81 -2.29
C ARG A 147 -1.51 -12.42 -2.79
N PRO A 148 -2.27 -11.80 -3.71
CA PRO A 148 -1.86 -10.54 -4.32
C PRO A 148 -2.10 -9.34 -3.40
N ILE A 149 -1.18 -8.40 -3.39
CA ILE A 149 -1.35 -7.05 -2.83
C ILE A 149 -2.32 -6.27 -3.73
N ASN A 150 -3.28 -5.52 -3.18
CA ASN A 150 -4.30 -4.84 -4.01
C ASN A 150 -3.67 -3.84 -4.99
N LEU A 151 -2.88 -2.89 -4.46
CA LEU A 151 -2.32 -1.79 -5.22
C LEU A 151 -0.83 -1.61 -4.91
N MET A 152 -0.02 -1.55 -5.95
CA MET A 152 1.38 -1.15 -5.88
C MET A 152 1.56 0.20 -6.58
N ILE A 153 1.89 1.24 -5.80
CA ILE A 153 2.34 2.53 -6.33
C ILE A 153 3.83 2.39 -6.65
N THR A 154 4.18 2.42 -7.93
CA THR A 154 5.54 2.14 -8.42
C THR A 154 6.06 3.26 -9.29
N ASN A 155 7.36 3.60 -9.15
CA ASN A 155 8.02 4.66 -9.92
C ASN A 155 7.21 5.97 -9.95
N THR A 156 6.67 6.38 -8.80
CA THR A 156 5.76 7.52 -8.71
C THR A 156 6.44 8.70 -8.03
N THR A 157 6.25 9.90 -8.58
CA THR A 157 6.77 11.14 -7.95
C THR A 157 5.74 12.24 -7.82
N ASP A 158 5.90 13.07 -6.79
CA ASP A 158 5.17 14.34 -6.63
C ASP A 158 3.64 14.16 -6.74
N SER A 159 3.08 13.23 -5.97
CA SER A 159 1.69 12.78 -6.16
C SER A 159 0.90 12.69 -4.85
N VAL A 160 -0.42 12.85 -4.96
CA VAL A 160 -1.38 12.84 -3.85
C VAL A 160 -2.37 11.71 -4.03
N PHE A 161 -2.62 10.97 -2.95
CA PHE A 161 -3.68 9.97 -2.83
C PHE A 161 -4.54 10.32 -1.62
N ASP A 162 -5.82 10.59 -1.85
CA ASP A 162 -6.73 11.13 -0.83
C ASP A 162 -8.02 10.34 -0.77
N GLY A 163 -8.46 9.95 0.42
CA GLY A 163 -9.83 9.46 0.63
C GLY A 163 -10.10 8.07 0.03
N ILE A 164 -9.06 7.27 -0.20
CA ILE A 164 -9.16 5.92 -0.76
C ILE A 164 -9.44 4.90 0.36
N ARG A 165 -10.27 3.91 0.06
CA ARG A 165 -10.61 2.81 0.97
C ARG A 165 -10.07 1.48 0.47
N PHE A 166 -9.55 0.66 1.37
CA PHE A 166 -9.23 -0.74 1.15
C PHE A 166 -10.04 -1.58 2.12
N VAL A 167 -10.81 -2.53 1.60
CA VAL A 167 -11.59 -3.45 2.42
C VAL A 167 -11.30 -4.88 2.04
N GLN A 168 -11.21 -5.74 3.05
CA GLN A 168 -11.06 -7.18 2.88
C GLN A 168 -9.88 -7.54 1.98
N SER A 169 -8.69 -6.98 2.23
CA SER A 169 -7.50 -7.21 1.40
C SER A 169 -7.11 -8.71 1.35
N GLN A 170 -6.70 -9.21 0.18
CA GLN A 170 -6.25 -10.60 -0.01
C GLN A 170 -4.96 -10.91 0.79
N PHE A 171 -4.09 -9.90 0.86
CA PHE A 171 -2.79 -9.85 1.52
C PHE A 171 -2.58 -8.40 1.97
N TRP A 172 -1.39 -7.81 1.77
CA TRP A 172 -1.17 -6.39 2.02
C TRP A 172 -2.14 -5.53 1.20
N SER A 173 -2.60 -4.44 1.79
CA SER A 173 -3.52 -3.52 1.13
C SER A 173 -2.78 -2.69 0.08
N MET A 174 -1.56 -2.24 0.40
CA MET A 174 -0.77 -1.40 -0.49
C MET A 174 0.72 -1.71 -0.42
N ALA A 175 1.42 -1.52 -1.53
CA ALA A 175 2.88 -1.38 -1.57
C ALA A 175 3.29 -0.08 -2.26
N ILE A 176 4.37 0.53 -1.81
CA ILE A 176 5.01 1.68 -2.47
C ILE A 176 6.43 1.30 -2.81
N MET A 177 6.79 1.41 -4.10
CA MET A 177 8.07 0.97 -4.62
C MET A 177 8.70 2.08 -5.45
N LYS A 178 10.00 2.35 -5.24
CA LYS A 178 10.79 3.27 -6.07
C LYS A 178 10.11 4.63 -6.28
N SER A 179 9.47 5.15 -5.23
CA SER A 179 8.65 6.36 -5.33
C SER A 179 9.14 7.46 -4.39
N LYS A 180 8.84 8.70 -4.73
CA LYS A 180 9.36 9.86 -4.01
C LYS A 180 8.36 11.01 -3.95
N GLY A 181 8.25 11.70 -2.81
CA GLY A 181 7.45 12.92 -2.73
C GLY A 181 5.95 12.62 -2.79
N LEU A 182 5.48 11.70 -1.94
CA LEU A 182 4.09 11.27 -1.92
C LEU A 182 3.36 11.78 -0.68
N LEU A 183 2.11 12.20 -0.86
CA LEU A 183 1.17 12.42 0.23
C LEU A 183 0.03 11.43 0.10
N LEU A 184 -0.14 10.58 1.11
CA LEU A 184 -1.28 9.69 1.22
C LEU A 184 -2.08 10.08 2.45
N GLN A 185 -3.29 10.57 2.25
CA GLN A 185 -4.11 11.10 3.34
C GLN A 185 -5.55 10.58 3.33
N ASN A 186 -6.18 10.57 4.50
CA ASN A 186 -7.58 10.14 4.68
C ASN A 186 -7.82 8.71 4.16
N ILE A 187 -6.85 7.81 4.36
CA ILE A 187 -6.91 6.43 3.88
C ILE A 187 -7.58 5.56 4.93
N TYR A 188 -8.51 4.72 4.49
CA TYR A 188 -9.19 3.74 5.33
C TYR A 188 -8.81 2.33 4.90
N VAL A 189 -8.39 1.49 5.85
CA VAL A 189 -8.07 0.08 5.63
C VAL A 189 -8.83 -0.75 6.67
N ASN A 190 -9.61 -1.74 6.22
CA ASN A 190 -10.23 -2.70 7.12
C ASN A 190 -10.24 -4.12 6.56
N SER A 191 -9.66 -5.05 7.30
CA SER A 191 -9.67 -6.48 7.00
C SER A 191 -10.15 -7.26 8.21
N THR A 192 -11.40 -7.72 8.15
CA THR A 192 -12.05 -8.47 9.24
C THR A 192 -12.42 -9.86 8.76
N SER A 193 -12.02 -10.91 9.49
CA SER A 193 -12.40 -12.28 9.18
C SER A 193 -13.77 -12.64 9.77
N PHE A 194 -14.65 -13.13 8.90
CA PHE A 194 -15.96 -13.68 9.23
C PHE A 194 -15.96 -15.21 9.20
N SER A 195 -14.79 -15.83 9.03
CA SER A 195 -14.62 -17.28 8.96
C SER A 195 -15.30 -18.00 10.12
N GLN A 196 -15.99 -19.10 9.81
CA GLN A 196 -16.50 -20.06 10.78
C GLN A 196 -15.77 -21.41 10.70
N VAL A 197 -14.71 -21.50 9.90
CA VAL A 197 -14.12 -22.77 9.46
C VAL A 197 -13.36 -23.49 10.59
N ASN A 198 -12.80 -22.75 11.55
CA ASN A 198 -11.96 -23.32 12.64
C ASN A 198 -12.44 -22.91 14.05
N LEU A 199 -13.76 -22.87 14.28
CA LEU A 199 -14.31 -22.48 15.60
C LEU A 199 -13.64 -23.24 16.76
N PRO A 200 -13.21 -22.54 17.84
CA PRO A 200 -13.51 -21.13 18.13
C PRO A 200 -12.57 -20.10 17.48
N LEU A 201 -11.49 -20.52 16.81
CA LEU A 201 -10.49 -19.62 16.21
C LEU A 201 -10.84 -19.34 14.74
N ARG A 202 -11.27 -18.12 14.44
CA ARG A 202 -11.46 -17.70 13.04
C ARG A 202 -10.12 -17.69 12.31
N ALA A 203 -10.11 -18.00 11.01
CA ALA A 203 -8.92 -17.81 10.19
C ALA A 203 -8.46 -16.34 10.31
N PRO A 204 -7.22 -16.05 10.75
CA PRO A 204 -6.79 -14.69 11.03
C PRO A 204 -6.58 -13.91 9.73
N THR A 205 -6.71 -12.59 9.80
CA THR A 205 -6.38 -11.67 8.70
C THR A 205 -4.87 -11.40 8.63
N GLN A 206 -4.06 -12.43 8.87
CA GLN A 206 -2.61 -12.30 8.92
C GLN A 206 -2.03 -11.82 7.58
N ASN A 207 -1.05 -10.93 7.65
CA ASN A 207 -0.45 -10.21 6.53
C ASN A 207 -1.45 -9.40 5.72
N THR A 208 -2.37 -8.70 6.41
CA THR A 208 -3.21 -7.67 5.80
C THR A 208 -2.67 -6.28 6.06
N ASP A 209 -1.36 -6.12 5.92
CA ASP A 209 -0.61 -4.89 6.17
C ASP A 209 -1.29 -3.68 5.50
N GLY A 210 -1.26 -2.51 6.16
CA GLY A 210 -1.84 -1.30 5.58
C GLY A 210 -1.06 -0.82 4.37
N VAL A 211 0.25 -0.57 4.54
CA VAL A 211 1.16 -0.24 3.45
C VAL A 211 2.60 -0.59 3.76
N ASP A 212 3.28 -1.15 2.76
CA ASP A 212 4.70 -1.48 2.81
C ASP A 212 5.49 -0.61 1.84
N THR A 213 6.58 0.03 2.30
CA THR A 213 7.41 0.88 1.43
C THR A 213 8.77 0.25 1.14
N PHE A 214 9.23 0.38 -0.10
CA PHE A 214 10.50 -0.15 -0.58
C PHE A 214 11.18 0.86 -1.51
N TYR A 215 12.48 1.08 -1.32
CA TYR A 215 13.30 1.95 -2.17
C TYR A 215 12.67 3.34 -2.39
N SER A 216 12.01 3.88 -1.36
CA SER A 216 11.15 5.05 -1.48
C SER A 216 11.49 6.11 -0.43
N SER A 217 11.23 7.37 -0.74
CA SER A 217 11.57 8.48 0.16
C SER A 217 10.59 9.64 0.13
N ASP A 218 10.61 10.48 1.15
CA ASP A 218 9.80 11.70 1.23
C ASP A 218 8.29 11.39 1.12
N ILE A 219 7.79 10.57 2.05
CA ILE A 219 6.40 10.11 2.07
C ILE A 219 5.71 10.59 3.35
N ILE A 220 4.51 11.14 3.20
CA ILE A 220 3.63 11.51 4.31
C ILE A 220 2.40 10.61 4.29
N PHE A 221 2.20 9.89 5.39
CA PHE A 221 0.95 9.20 5.71
C PHE A 221 0.21 10.01 6.77
N ARG A 222 -0.97 10.55 6.43
CA ARG A 222 -1.73 11.45 7.32
C ARG A 222 -3.18 11.02 7.46
N ASN A 223 -3.68 10.99 8.69
CA ASN A 223 -5.09 10.67 8.95
C ASN A 223 -5.51 9.32 8.36
N TRP A 224 -4.73 8.28 8.65
CA TRP A 224 -5.07 6.91 8.29
C TRP A 224 -5.91 6.27 9.39
N THR A 225 -6.88 5.45 8.99
CA THR A 225 -7.56 4.50 9.87
C THR A 225 -7.26 3.10 9.38
N VAL A 226 -6.57 2.29 10.19
CA VAL A 226 -6.19 0.92 9.81
C VAL A 226 -6.65 -0.07 10.88
N ASP A 227 -7.47 -1.02 10.46
CA ASP A 227 -7.94 -2.14 11.28
C ASP A 227 -7.66 -3.45 10.53
N ASN A 228 -6.63 -4.17 10.94
CA ASN A 228 -6.09 -5.30 10.19
C ASN A 228 -5.47 -6.36 11.12
N GLY A 229 -4.83 -7.36 10.52
CA GLY A 229 -4.19 -8.47 11.24
C GLY A 229 -2.66 -8.49 11.23
N ASP A 230 -2.00 -7.40 10.85
CA ASP A 230 -0.52 -7.30 10.76
C ASP A 230 -0.05 -5.83 10.86
N ASP A 231 1.11 -5.48 10.30
CA ASP A 231 1.67 -4.13 10.35
C ASP A 231 0.69 -3.03 9.82
N PHE A 232 0.65 -1.85 10.47
CA PHE A 232 -0.17 -0.73 9.97
C PHE A 232 0.51 -0.01 8.82
N ILE A 233 1.75 0.41 9.04
CA ILE A 233 2.63 1.05 8.07
C ILE A 233 4.02 0.48 8.30
N ALA A 234 4.60 -0.09 7.25
CA ALA A 234 5.86 -0.79 7.33
C ALA A 234 6.91 -0.26 6.35
N PRO A 235 7.79 0.67 6.77
CA PRO A 235 9.02 0.94 6.05
C PRO A 235 9.88 -0.32 5.95
N LYS A 236 10.22 -0.75 4.74
CA LYS A 236 11.10 -1.91 4.47
C LYS A 236 12.40 -1.43 3.81
N ALA A 237 13.02 -2.28 2.97
CA ALA A 237 14.32 -2.04 2.36
C ALA A 237 14.42 -0.67 1.67
N ASN A 238 15.40 0.13 2.08
CA ASN A 238 15.80 1.41 1.49
C ASN A 238 14.70 2.47 1.51
N SER A 239 14.01 2.57 2.64
CA SER A 239 12.96 3.56 2.88
C SER A 239 13.45 4.71 3.76
N SER A 240 13.13 5.96 3.42
CA SER A 240 13.59 7.11 4.22
C SER A 240 12.70 8.35 4.20
N ASN A 241 12.88 9.24 5.18
CA ASN A 241 12.14 10.50 5.28
C ASN A 241 10.62 10.29 5.26
N ILE A 242 10.13 9.46 6.19
CA ILE A 242 8.72 9.09 6.28
C ILE A 242 8.10 9.76 7.50
N LEU A 243 6.99 10.44 7.28
CA LEU A 243 6.16 11.02 8.34
C LEU A 243 4.84 10.27 8.41
N ILE A 244 4.53 9.70 9.57
CA ILE A 244 3.25 9.07 9.88
C ILE A 244 2.58 9.93 10.94
N GLN A 245 1.41 10.50 10.64
CA GLN A 245 0.79 11.42 11.59
C GLN A 245 -0.74 11.34 11.62
N ASP A 246 -1.30 11.75 12.76
CA ASP A 246 -2.74 11.96 12.97
C ASP A 246 -3.58 10.71 12.69
N SER A 247 -3.05 9.52 12.96
CA SER A 247 -3.66 8.26 12.52
C SER A 247 -4.16 7.42 13.70
N HIS A 248 -5.18 6.60 13.44
CA HIS A 248 -5.76 5.69 14.41
C HIS A 248 -5.68 4.24 13.90
N PHE A 249 -5.03 3.40 14.67
CA PHE A 249 -4.82 2.00 14.36
C PHE A 249 -5.51 1.06 15.35
N TYR A 250 -5.97 -0.09 14.85
CA TYR A 250 -6.77 -1.07 15.58
C TYR A 250 -6.29 -2.50 15.32
N HIS A 251 -6.19 -3.32 16.38
CA HIS A 251 -5.96 -4.78 16.39
C HIS A 251 -4.69 -5.35 15.74
N GLY A 252 -4.06 -4.62 14.82
CA GLY A 252 -2.83 -5.02 14.14
C GLY A 252 -1.56 -4.86 15.00
N THR A 253 -0.42 -4.98 14.35
CA THR A 253 0.85 -5.19 15.06
C THR A 253 1.56 -3.90 15.47
N GLY A 254 1.47 -2.82 14.69
CA GLY A 254 2.15 -1.55 14.98
C GLY A 254 2.76 -0.88 13.75
N VAL A 255 3.41 0.27 13.94
CA VAL A 255 4.31 0.86 12.94
C VAL A 255 5.59 0.02 12.91
N ALA A 256 5.88 -0.60 11.77
CA ALA A 256 6.87 -1.65 11.67
C ALA A 256 8.10 -1.23 10.87
N ILE A 257 9.21 -1.05 11.55
CA ILE A 257 10.49 -0.75 10.89
C ILE A 257 11.10 -2.09 10.45
N GLY A 258 10.86 -2.47 9.20
CA GLY A 258 11.38 -3.68 8.57
C GLY A 258 10.34 -4.82 8.42
N SER A 259 10.76 -6.04 8.14
CA SER A 259 12.15 -6.52 8.25
C SER A 259 13.11 -5.94 7.21
N ILE A 260 14.35 -5.73 7.64
CA ILE A 260 15.52 -5.42 6.79
C ILE A 260 16.64 -6.43 7.02
N GLY A 261 17.62 -6.47 6.11
CA GLY A 261 18.66 -7.49 6.04
C GLY A 261 18.19 -8.77 5.32
N GLN A 262 17.21 -8.67 4.43
CA GLN A 262 16.51 -9.81 3.84
C GLN A 262 17.42 -10.75 3.04
N TYR A 263 18.40 -10.22 2.31
CA TYR A 263 19.19 -11.00 1.35
C TYR A 263 20.68 -11.04 1.66
N PRO A 264 21.35 -12.21 1.53
CA PRO A 264 22.79 -12.34 1.71
C PRO A 264 23.59 -11.33 0.90
N GLY A 265 24.50 -10.62 1.56
CA GLY A 265 25.40 -9.65 0.93
C GLY A 265 24.72 -8.36 0.46
N ILE A 266 23.42 -8.19 0.71
CA ILE A 266 22.70 -6.96 0.40
C ILE A 266 22.63 -6.07 1.65
N TYR A 267 22.91 -4.79 1.44
CA TYR A 267 22.75 -3.76 2.46
C TYR A 267 21.39 -3.09 2.28
N GLU A 268 20.64 -2.99 3.38
CA GLU A 268 19.32 -2.36 3.42
C GLU A 268 19.26 -1.35 4.56
N TYR A 269 18.61 -0.21 4.31
CA TYR A 269 18.46 0.84 5.32
C TYR A 269 17.02 1.31 5.52
N ILE A 270 16.73 1.78 6.74
CA ILE A 270 15.55 2.62 7.04
C ILE A 270 16.00 3.84 7.84
N GLU A 271 15.77 5.05 7.32
CA GLU A 271 16.24 6.28 7.98
C GLU A 271 15.18 7.37 8.07
N ASN A 272 15.19 8.16 9.15
CA ASN A 272 14.34 9.34 9.31
C ASN A 272 12.85 9.00 9.22
N VAL A 273 12.37 8.21 10.18
CA VAL A 273 10.95 7.87 10.32
C VAL A 273 10.42 8.53 11.58
N LEU A 274 9.43 9.41 11.42
CA LEU A 274 8.71 10.04 12.53
C LEU A 274 7.26 9.57 12.50
N ALA A 275 6.82 8.91 13.57
CA ALA A 275 5.41 8.72 13.87
C ALA A 275 5.00 9.75 14.93
N GLU A 276 3.89 10.45 14.78
CA GLU A 276 3.42 11.39 15.79
C GLU A 276 1.90 11.50 15.82
N ARG A 277 1.33 11.75 17.01
CA ARG A 277 -0.13 11.85 17.20
C ARG A 277 -0.86 10.60 16.68
N ILE A 278 -0.36 9.44 17.10
CA ILE A 278 -0.93 8.13 16.78
C ILE A 278 -1.79 7.64 17.94
N ALA A 279 -3.02 7.25 17.64
CA ALA A 279 -3.86 6.50 18.55
C ALA A 279 -3.78 5.00 18.20
N CYS A 280 -3.56 4.15 19.20
CA CYS A 280 -3.54 2.71 19.02
C CYS A 280 -4.53 2.05 19.97
N THR A 281 -5.50 1.32 19.41
CA THR A 281 -6.51 0.59 20.17
C THR A 281 -6.31 -0.90 19.96
N GLU A 282 -6.03 -1.63 21.06
CA GLU A 282 -5.84 -3.09 21.01
C GLU A 282 -4.72 -3.54 20.06
N CYS A 283 -3.72 -2.69 19.84
CA CYS A 283 -2.54 -3.00 19.04
C CYS A 283 -1.56 -3.88 19.82
N GLN A 284 -0.80 -4.73 19.11
CA GLN A 284 0.24 -5.54 19.73
C GLN A 284 1.44 -4.70 20.20
N PHE A 285 1.90 -3.76 19.37
CA PHE A 285 2.97 -2.80 19.64
C PHE A 285 2.54 -1.42 19.11
N THR A 286 3.14 -0.35 19.64
CA THR A 286 2.95 1.00 19.09
C THR A 286 3.91 1.23 17.92
N GLY A 287 5.20 0.96 18.14
CA GLY A 287 6.22 0.80 17.12
C GLY A 287 7.12 -0.40 17.41
N TRP A 288 7.62 -1.08 16.37
CA TRP A 288 8.56 -2.20 16.54
C TRP A 288 9.55 -2.34 15.38
N VAL A 289 10.79 -2.73 15.70
CA VAL A 289 11.87 -2.91 14.73
C VAL A 289 12.06 -4.39 14.45
N LYS A 290 12.04 -4.77 13.18
CA LYS A 290 12.30 -6.10 12.67
C LYS A 290 13.57 -6.08 11.83
N THR A 291 14.50 -6.97 12.13
CA THR A 291 15.69 -7.18 11.31
C THR A 291 15.96 -8.66 11.23
N TRP A 292 16.47 -9.10 10.08
CA TRP A 292 17.09 -10.40 10.01
C TRP A 292 18.43 -10.38 10.73
N THR A 293 18.80 -11.53 11.28
CA THR A 293 20.17 -11.76 11.73
C THR A 293 21.09 -11.88 10.52
N GLY A 294 22.40 -11.64 10.70
CA GLY A 294 23.42 -11.88 9.66
C GLY A 294 23.59 -13.35 9.25
N VAL A 295 22.67 -14.22 9.63
CA VAL A 295 22.58 -15.64 9.27
C VAL A 295 21.28 -15.85 8.50
N GLN A 296 21.37 -16.57 7.39
CA GLN A 296 20.22 -16.94 6.57
C GLN A 296 19.35 -17.99 7.29
N GLN A 297 18.06 -17.73 7.36
CA GLN A 297 17.03 -18.58 7.96
C GLN A 297 15.98 -18.93 6.89
N GLY A 298 15.77 -20.22 6.67
CA GLY A 298 14.95 -20.72 5.55
C GLY A 298 15.59 -20.46 4.19
N PHE A 299 14.84 -20.70 3.11
CA PHE A 299 15.29 -20.44 1.75
C PHE A 299 14.56 -19.22 1.17
N PRO A 300 15.28 -18.28 0.52
CA PRO A 300 14.67 -17.20 -0.24
C PRO A 300 13.64 -17.75 -1.22
N PRO A 301 12.57 -16.99 -1.52
CA PRO A 301 12.45 -15.56 -1.24
C PRO A 301 11.64 -15.17 0.00
N ASN A 302 10.90 -16.10 0.64
CA ASN A 302 10.21 -15.82 1.92
C ASN A 302 11.09 -16.09 3.15
N GLY A 303 11.99 -17.07 3.07
CA GLY A 303 13.14 -17.14 3.98
C GLY A 303 14.12 -16.00 3.68
N GLY A 304 14.93 -15.62 4.66
CA GLY A 304 15.76 -14.42 4.56
C GLY A 304 16.93 -14.41 5.53
N GLY A 305 17.63 -13.29 5.56
CA GLY A 305 18.80 -13.08 6.42
C GLY A 305 20.12 -13.31 5.71
N GLY A 306 21.20 -12.94 6.40
CA GLY A 306 22.54 -12.84 5.82
C GLY A 306 22.84 -11.49 5.18
N GLY A 307 21.85 -10.59 5.11
CA GLY A 307 22.06 -9.19 4.73
C GLY A 307 22.51 -8.34 5.91
N ILE A 308 22.87 -7.08 5.62
CA ILE A 308 23.19 -6.07 6.62
C ILE A 308 22.04 -5.06 6.64
N GLY A 309 21.29 -5.05 7.75
CA GLY A 309 20.26 -4.06 8.01
C GLY A 309 20.78 -2.91 8.86
N TYR A 310 20.38 -1.69 8.53
CA TYR A 310 20.71 -0.50 9.30
C TYR A 310 19.48 0.40 9.45
N ALA A 311 19.22 0.87 10.67
CA ALA A 311 18.14 1.81 10.93
C ALA A 311 18.59 2.98 11.82
N LYS A 312 18.19 4.20 11.48
CA LYS A 312 18.60 5.43 12.20
C LYS A 312 17.51 6.49 12.20
N ASN A 313 17.50 7.30 13.26
CA ASN A 313 16.62 8.46 13.40
C ASN A 313 15.14 8.06 13.30
N LEU A 314 14.76 7.13 14.18
CA LEU A 314 13.40 6.66 14.36
C LEU A 314 12.83 7.36 15.59
N SER A 315 11.63 7.91 15.49
CA SER A 315 10.97 8.59 16.60
C SER A 315 9.46 8.36 16.56
N GLU A 316 8.86 8.26 17.74
CA GLU A 316 7.42 8.11 17.99
C GLU A 316 6.99 9.14 19.05
#